data_AF-A0A9X1MCC7-F1
#
_entry.id   AF-A0A9X1MCC7-F1
#
_cell.length_a   1.000
_cell.length_b   1.000
_cell.length_c   1.000
_cell.angle_alpha   90.00
_cell.angle_beta   90.00
_cell.angle_gamma   90.00
#
_symmetry.space_group_name_H-M   'P 1'
#
loop_
_entity.id
_entity.type
_entity.pdbx_description
1 polymer ?
#
loop_
_entity_poly.entity_id
_entity_poly.type
_entity_poly.pdbx_seq_one_letter_code
_entity_poly.pdbx_strand_id
1 'polypeptide(L)'
;MQQEPAGEELKEVIGILGAKMGQGLERLQETSNAQVPSTAETEERIEAEQVLIDQGLADPQLATDPEQAASPSAAAGSSSAGPVSANSALFRSQAPAVSLAATWKPAGIQGMDVSSHQPSVNWNRAWSQGSRFAYVKATEHTTYKNPRFTSQYNGAGSVGMVRGAYHFAIPKKDSSGAAQANFFVNNGGGWSADGRTLPPLLDIEYNPYPELGNTCYNFSASQMVSWIRDFSNTIKARTGRLPMIYTTADWWNRCTGNSTAFSDHPLHIARYSTAGPGSMPSGWKTYNVWQYSSTGPFEGDSNVWNGSSAALSDFVNGTSPGRTAVAAKAAANPSLGGATSPIVCGIGSNGCVQNFVSGQIHWTKATGARITRGAINSMWAAQRWEAGPLGFPVTDEICGLKNGGCLQVFQGGNAYWTAQTGPQYTKGGIDSLWSSLGREQSALGYPTGGERCGLRLGGCYQDFQGGQIHWTPVTGPQVTSGRIAQGWAATGWENGTLGYPTSSQVCGLKAGGCYQNFQKGQMHWSPATGAYPTSGAFATVWASLGWEKGRLGYPTSREKCDAAGTCRQLFERGSLRWIPSRGVVVS
;
A
#
# COMPACT_ATOMS: atom_id res chain seq x y z
N MET A 1 -43.85 -38.68 19.71
CA MET A 1 -43.47 -37.70 18.67
C MET A 1 -41.95 -37.64 18.66
N GLN A 2 -41.34 -38.24 17.64
CA GLN A 2 -39.89 -38.18 17.43
C GLN A 2 -39.54 -36.75 17.02
N GLN A 3 -38.53 -36.15 17.66
CA GLN A 3 -37.94 -34.90 17.19
C GLN A 3 -37.29 -35.17 15.84
N GLU A 4 -37.64 -34.39 14.82
CA GLU A 4 -36.94 -34.39 13.54
C GLU A 4 -35.46 -34.01 13.75
N PRO A 5 -34.53 -34.58 12.96
CA PRO A 5 -33.13 -34.21 13.05
C PRO A 5 -32.96 -32.74 12.62
N ALA A 6 -32.27 -31.93 13.45
CA ALA A 6 -32.05 -30.49 13.26
C ALA A 6 -31.51 -30.05 11.87
N GLY A 7 -31.07 -30.99 11.02
CA GLY A 7 -30.64 -30.73 9.65
C GLY A 7 -31.78 -30.62 8.62
N GLU A 8 -33.00 -31.06 8.93
CA GLU A 8 -34.16 -30.95 8.03
C GLU A 8 -34.81 -29.56 8.15
N GLU A 9 -34.99 -29.08 9.38
CA GLU A 9 -35.43 -27.71 9.72
C GLU A 9 -34.54 -26.62 9.08
N LEU A 10 -33.21 -26.78 9.13
CA LEU A 10 -32.27 -25.84 8.52
C LEU A 10 -32.36 -25.80 6.98
N LYS A 11 -32.73 -26.91 6.33
CA LYS A 11 -32.93 -26.92 4.88
C LYS A 11 -34.18 -26.16 4.48
N GLU A 12 -35.22 -26.23 5.29
CA GLU A 12 -36.44 -25.46 5.09
C GLU A 12 -36.17 -23.95 5.21
N VAL A 13 -35.40 -23.54 6.24
CA VAL A 13 -35.01 -22.13 6.43
C VAL A 13 -34.14 -21.59 5.29
N ILE A 14 -33.13 -22.35 4.84
CA ILE A 14 -32.23 -21.92 3.75
C ILE A 14 -32.99 -21.91 2.40
N GLY A 15 -33.94 -22.82 2.23
CA GLY A 15 -34.69 -22.96 0.99
C GLY A 15 -33.86 -23.43 -0.21
N ILE A 16 -34.49 -23.46 -1.38
CA ILE A 16 -33.93 -24.07 -2.60
C ILE A 16 -32.85 -23.19 -3.24
N LEU A 17 -32.99 -21.87 -3.14
CA LEU A 17 -32.00 -20.92 -3.66
C LEU A 17 -30.84 -20.71 -2.68
N GLY A 18 -31.06 -20.86 -1.37
CA GLY A 18 -30.13 -20.38 -0.35
C GLY A 18 -29.83 -18.87 -0.47
N ALA A 19 -28.87 -18.39 0.31
CA ALA A 19 -28.46 -17.00 0.29
C ALA A 19 -27.49 -16.67 -0.86
N LYS A 20 -27.50 -15.44 -1.38
CA LYS A 20 -26.43 -14.95 -2.27
C LYS A 20 -25.48 -14.02 -1.53
N MET A 21 -24.28 -13.85 -2.08
CA MET A 21 -23.30 -12.91 -1.54
C MET A 21 -23.86 -11.48 -1.60
N GLY A 22 -23.79 -10.76 -0.48
CA GLY A 22 -24.30 -9.38 -0.41
C GLY A 22 -25.81 -9.23 -0.25
N GLN A 23 -26.55 -10.33 -0.11
CA GLN A 23 -28.00 -10.31 0.13
C GLN A 23 -28.38 -9.51 1.38
N GLY A 24 -27.58 -9.61 2.45
CA GLY A 24 -27.79 -8.82 3.65
C GLY A 24 -27.63 -7.31 3.43
N LEU A 25 -26.66 -6.91 2.62
CA LEU A 25 -26.40 -5.50 2.29
C LEU A 25 -27.53 -4.91 1.44
N GLU A 26 -28.06 -5.66 0.48
CA GLU A 26 -29.20 -5.24 -0.35
C GLU A 26 -30.43 -4.94 0.51
N ARG A 27 -30.78 -5.83 1.44
CA ARG A 27 -31.92 -5.61 2.34
C ARG A 27 -31.75 -4.39 3.23
N LEU A 28 -30.53 -4.10 3.66
CA LEU A 28 -30.24 -2.86 4.40
C LEU A 28 -30.41 -1.63 3.51
N GLN A 29 -30.03 -1.71 2.23
CA GLN A 29 -30.26 -0.61 1.29
C GLN A 29 -31.76 -0.41 1.04
N GLU A 30 -32.53 -1.47 0.79
CA GLU A 30 -33.98 -1.43 0.63
C GLU A 30 -34.68 -0.82 1.85
N THR A 31 -34.33 -1.26 3.06
CA THR A 31 -34.93 -0.76 4.32
C THR A 31 -34.48 0.66 4.68
N SER A 32 -33.26 1.07 4.31
CA SER A 32 -32.79 2.46 4.47
C SER A 32 -33.39 3.43 3.45
N ASN A 33 -33.87 2.93 2.31
CA ASN A 33 -34.52 3.70 1.26
C ASN A 33 -36.06 3.65 1.33
N ALA A 34 -36.62 3.01 2.36
CA ALA A 34 -38.05 2.80 2.52
C ALA A 34 -38.79 4.09 2.93
N GLN A 35 -39.12 4.94 1.95
CA GLN A 35 -40.55 5.11 1.69
C GLN A 35 -41.03 3.78 1.09
N VAL A 36 -41.79 3.02 1.88
CA VAL A 36 -42.32 1.70 1.50
C VAL A 36 -43.36 1.87 0.39
N PRO A 37 -43.30 1.12 -0.72
CA PRO A 37 -44.48 0.95 -1.55
C PRO A 37 -45.36 -0.14 -0.93
N SER A 38 -46.59 0.23 -0.56
CA SER A 38 -47.58 -0.70 0.02
C SER A 38 -48.02 -1.76 -1.00
N THR A 39 -48.67 -2.82 -0.52
CA THR A 39 -49.27 -3.90 -1.32
C THR A 39 -50.16 -3.41 -2.48
N ALA A 40 -50.70 -2.18 -2.41
CA ALA A 40 -51.45 -1.54 -3.48
C ALA A 40 -50.59 -1.27 -4.74
N GLU A 41 -49.30 -0.94 -4.61
CA GLU A 41 -48.42 -0.66 -5.77
C GLU A 41 -47.92 -1.94 -6.46
N THR A 42 -48.01 -3.09 -5.79
CA THR A 42 -47.72 -4.39 -6.43
C THR A 42 -48.89 -4.84 -7.29
N GLU A 43 -50.13 -4.60 -6.84
CA GLU A 43 -51.33 -4.84 -7.64
C GLU A 43 -51.43 -3.84 -8.81
N GLU A 44 -51.07 -2.57 -8.61
CA GLU A 44 -51.04 -1.55 -9.68
C GLU A 44 -49.95 -1.82 -10.73
N ARG A 45 -48.80 -2.43 -10.36
CA ARG A 45 -47.78 -2.88 -11.32
C ARG A 45 -48.23 -4.10 -12.13
N ILE A 46 -48.94 -5.05 -11.51
CA ILE A 46 -49.50 -6.21 -12.20
C ILE A 46 -50.63 -5.78 -13.16
N GLU A 47 -51.48 -4.84 -12.75
CA GLU A 47 -52.51 -4.25 -13.63
C GLU A 47 -51.89 -3.39 -14.74
N ALA A 48 -50.82 -2.63 -14.47
CA ALA A 48 -50.12 -1.86 -15.49
C ALA A 48 -49.38 -2.77 -16.51
N GLU A 49 -48.83 -3.90 -16.09
CA GLU A 49 -48.25 -4.91 -16.99
C GLU A 49 -49.32 -5.60 -17.84
N GLN A 50 -50.50 -5.86 -17.28
CA GLN A 50 -51.64 -6.44 -18.02
C GLN A 50 -52.21 -5.46 -19.06
N VAL A 51 -52.27 -4.16 -18.74
CA VAL A 51 -52.66 -3.10 -19.68
C VAL A 51 -51.66 -2.96 -20.85
N LEU A 52 -50.37 -3.19 -20.61
CA LEU A 52 -49.34 -3.16 -21.66
C LEU A 52 -49.37 -4.40 -22.56
N ILE A 53 -49.81 -5.55 -22.04
CA ILE A 53 -50.08 -6.78 -22.80
C ILE A 53 -51.33 -6.59 -23.68
N ASP A 54 -52.42 -6.03 -23.14
CA ASP A 54 -53.66 -5.78 -23.88
C ASP A 54 -53.52 -4.67 -24.96
N GLN A 55 -52.53 -3.78 -24.81
CA GLN A 55 -52.15 -2.75 -25.79
C GLN A 55 -51.10 -3.23 -26.82
N GLY A 56 -50.65 -4.49 -26.75
CA GLY A 56 -49.71 -5.09 -27.71
C GLY A 56 -48.28 -4.54 -27.65
N LEU A 57 -47.87 -3.95 -26.51
CA LEU A 57 -46.54 -3.36 -26.29
C LEU A 57 -45.60 -4.27 -25.49
N ALA A 58 -46.06 -5.45 -25.08
CA ALA A 58 -45.27 -6.51 -24.44
C ALA A 58 -45.46 -7.85 -25.18
N ASP A 59 -44.41 -8.67 -25.27
CA ASP A 59 -44.44 -9.99 -25.92
C ASP A 59 -45.11 -11.03 -25.00
N PRO A 60 -46.28 -11.60 -25.39
CA PRO A 60 -47.03 -12.54 -24.54
C PRO A 60 -46.37 -13.92 -24.37
N GLN A 61 -45.28 -14.24 -25.09
CA GLN A 61 -44.69 -15.60 -25.07
C GLN A 61 -43.71 -15.89 -23.92
N LEU A 62 -43.47 -14.94 -23.00
CA LEU A 62 -42.63 -15.17 -21.81
C LEU A 62 -43.43 -15.42 -20.53
N ALA A 63 -44.75 -15.52 -20.61
CA ALA A 63 -45.61 -15.77 -19.45
C ALA A 63 -46.60 -16.92 -19.70
N THR A 64 -46.14 -18.18 -19.71
CA THR A 64 -47.02 -19.34 -19.45
C THR A 64 -46.25 -20.51 -18.83
N ASP A 65 -46.74 -21.01 -17.70
CA ASP A 65 -46.34 -22.30 -17.10
C ASP A 65 -46.90 -23.50 -17.90
N PRO A 66 -46.33 -24.72 -17.73
CA PRO A 66 -46.40 -25.81 -18.71
C PRO A 66 -47.51 -26.82 -18.42
N GLU A 67 -48.79 -26.50 -18.60
CA GLU A 67 -49.82 -27.54 -18.67
C GLU A 67 -51.12 -27.05 -19.31
N GLN A 68 -51.22 -27.11 -20.64
CA GLN A 68 -52.47 -27.49 -21.35
C GLN A 68 -52.21 -27.54 -22.86
N ALA A 69 -52.21 -28.77 -23.37
CA ALA A 69 -52.22 -29.09 -24.79
C ALA A 69 -53.62 -28.87 -25.39
N ALA A 70 -53.69 -28.28 -26.60
CA ALA A 70 -54.36 -28.86 -27.79
C ALA A 70 -54.71 -27.80 -28.86
N SER A 71 -54.02 -27.89 -30.00
CA SER A 71 -54.55 -27.88 -31.39
C SER A 71 -55.32 -26.67 -32.00
N PRO A 72 -55.37 -26.56 -33.35
CA PRO A 72 -55.11 -25.30 -34.07
C PRO A 72 -56.24 -24.80 -35.01
N SER A 73 -56.09 -23.58 -35.56
CA SER A 73 -56.69 -23.14 -36.84
C SER A 73 -56.05 -21.79 -37.26
N ALA A 74 -55.26 -21.71 -38.35
CA ALA A 74 -55.63 -21.34 -39.75
C ALA A 74 -56.34 -19.95 -39.85
N ALA A 75 -56.06 -18.99 -40.75
CA ALA A 75 -55.32 -18.88 -42.02
C ALA A 75 -55.11 -17.36 -42.33
N ALA A 76 -53.99 -16.92 -42.95
CA ALA A 76 -53.81 -16.53 -44.37
C ALA A 76 -54.35 -15.15 -44.86
N GLY A 77 -53.51 -14.44 -45.65
CA GLY A 77 -53.87 -13.39 -46.63
C GLY A 77 -53.16 -12.03 -46.41
N SER A 78 -51.99 -11.73 -46.98
CA SER A 78 -51.63 -11.36 -48.36
C SER A 78 -52.10 -9.98 -48.87
N SER A 79 -51.10 -9.14 -49.18
CA SER A 79 -50.98 -8.17 -50.30
C SER A 79 -51.88 -6.93 -50.37
N SER A 80 -51.28 -5.73 -50.43
CA SER A 80 -50.97 -5.01 -51.69
C SER A 80 -50.66 -3.52 -51.44
N ALA A 81 -49.97 -2.90 -52.39
CA ALA A 81 -49.20 -1.66 -52.28
C ALA A 81 -49.96 -0.40 -52.76
N GLY A 82 -49.56 0.77 -52.22
CA GLY A 82 -49.95 2.10 -52.72
C GLY A 82 -49.28 3.23 -51.90
N PRO A 83 -48.91 4.37 -52.50
CA PRO A 83 -47.64 5.05 -52.23
C PRO A 83 -47.72 6.12 -51.13
N VAL A 84 -46.62 6.33 -50.40
CA VAL A 84 -46.46 7.46 -49.48
C VAL A 84 -45.22 8.28 -49.80
N SER A 85 -45.49 9.58 -49.90
CA SER A 85 -44.61 10.70 -50.18
C SER A 85 -43.41 10.76 -49.24
N ALA A 86 -42.30 11.24 -49.81
CA ALA A 86 -41.07 11.53 -49.09
C ALA A 86 -41.30 12.56 -47.96
N ASN A 87 -40.97 12.15 -46.74
CA ASN A 87 -40.51 13.05 -45.70
C ASN A 87 -39.28 12.41 -45.05
N SER A 88 -38.12 13.02 -45.30
CA SER A 88 -36.86 12.69 -44.66
C SER A 88 -36.98 13.02 -43.16
N ALA A 89 -37.16 12.00 -42.33
CA ALA A 89 -36.96 12.09 -40.89
C ALA A 89 -35.91 11.04 -40.48
N LEU A 90 -34.80 11.54 -39.95
CA LEU A 90 -33.74 10.75 -39.35
C LEU A 90 -34.31 9.75 -38.33
N PHE A 91 -34.15 8.45 -38.59
CA PHE A 91 -34.28 7.43 -37.55
C PHE A 91 -33.11 7.58 -36.57
N ARG A 92 -33.27 8.47 -35.58
CA ARG A 92 -32.58 8.31 -34.30
C ARG A 92 -33.23 7.12 -33.59
N SER A 93 -32.55 5.99 -33.61
CA SER A 93 -32.80 4.91 -32.66
C SER A 93 -32.64 5.48 -31.24
N GLN A 94 -33.75 5.83 -30.58
CA GLN A 94 -33.73 6.06 -29.15
C GLN A 94 -33.59 4.68 -28.50
N ALA A 95 -32.35 4.34 -28.17
CA ALA A 95 -32.06 3.28 -27.23
C ALA A 95 -32.82 3.58 -25.91
N PRO A 96 -33.39 2.57 -25.24
CA PRO A 96 -33.95 2.78 -23.92
C PRO A 96 -32.86 3.32 -23.01
N ALA A 97 -33.19 4.32 -22.19
CA ALA A 97 -32.26 4.92 -21.24
C ALA A 97 -31.85 3.87 -20.20
N VAL A 98 -30.77 3.13 -20.49
CA VAL A 98 -30.09 2.28 -19.51
C VAL A 98 -29.55 3.23 -18.44
N SER A 99 -29.98 3.05 -17.19
CA SER A 99 -29.45 3.80 -16.06
C SER A 99 -27.91 3.77 -16.10
N LEU A 100 -27.27 4.93 -16.04
CA LEU A 100 -25.80 5.07 -16.02
C LEU A 100 -25.15 4.17 -14.95
N ALA A 101 -25.88 3.88 -13.86
CA ALA A 101 -25.43 3.00 -12.78
C ALA A 101 -25.24 1.54 -13.23
N ALA A 102 -26.09 1.02 -14.12
CA ALA A 102 -26.05 -0.38 -14.56
C ALA A 102 -24.91 -0.68 -15.55
N THR A 103 -24.28 0.36 -16.13
CA THR A 103 -23.16 0.22 -17.08
C THR A 103 -21.82 0.69 -16.52
N TRP A 104 -21.83 1.36 -15.37
CA TRP A 104 -20.62 1.91 -14.77
C TRP A 104 -19.68 0.81 -14.28
N LYS A 105 -18.38 1.03 -14.47
CA LYS A 105 -17.30 0.13 -14.04
C LYS A 105 -16.16 0.96 -13.44
N PRO A 106 -15.67 0.64 -12.23
CA PRO A 106 -14.44 1.23 -11.73
C PRO A 106 -13.24 0.75 -12.55
N ALA A 107 -12.15 1.53 -12.54
CA ALA A 107 -10.90 1.11 -13.17
C ALA A 107 -10.34 -0.16 -12.49
N GLY A 108 -9.86 -1.11 -13.31
CA GLY A 108 -9.31 -2.37 -12.84
C GLY A 108 -9.82 -3.56 -13.64
N ILE A 109 -9.36 -4.75 -13.27
CA ILE A 109 -9.80 -5.99 -13.92
C ILE A 109 -11.18 -6.33 -13.40
N GLN A 110 -12.16 -6.41 -14.29
CA GLN A 110 -13.53 -6.70 -13.92
C GLN A 110 -13.71 -8.18 -13.62
N GLY A 111 -14.66 -8.47 -12.74
CA GLY A 111 -15.14 -9.81 -12.43
C GLY A 111 -16.57 -9.79 -11.95
N MET A 112 -17.06 -10.95 -11.57
CA MET A 112 -18.43 -11.14 -11.11
C MET A 112 -18.51 -12.26 -10.08
N ASP A 113 -19.61 -12.33 -9.35
CA ASP A 113 -19.95 -13.52 -8.57
C ASP A 113 -21.41 -13.91 -8.76
N VAL A 114 -21.68 -15.22 -8.72
CA VAL A 114 -22.99 -15.80 -9.03
C VAL A 114 -23.34 -16.94 -8.08
N SER A 115 -24.63 -17.22 -8.01
CA SER A 115 -25.20 -18.31 -7.22
C SER A 115 -26.39 -18.95 -7.93
N SER A 116 -27.10 -19.83 -7.25
CA SER A 116 -28.40 -20.39 -7.65
C SER A 116 -29.46 -19.33 -8.00
N HIS A 117 -29.29 -18.08 -7.55
CA HIS A 117 -30.15 -16.94 -7.94
C HIS A 117 -30.03 -16.57 -9.43
N GLN A 118 -28.97 -16.99 -10.11
CA GLN A 118 -28.83 -16.89 -11.57
C GLN A 118 -29.11 -18.27 -12.19
N PRO A 119 -30.32 -18.53 -12.70
CA PRO A 119 -30.67 -19.85 -13.24
C PRO A 119 -29.81 -20.22 -14.45
N SER A 120 -29.40 -19.23 -15.24
CA SER A 120 -28.41 -19.39 -16.31
C SER A 120 -27.49 -18.18 -16.31
N VAL A 121 -26.27 -18.35 -16.84
CA VAL A 121 -25.29 -17.26 -16.94
C VAL A 121 -24.74 -17.15 -18.35
N ASN A 122 -24.82 -15.97 -18.96
CA ASN A 122 -24.23 -15.72 -20.28
C ASN A 122 -22.74 -15.35 -20.17
N TRP A 123 -21.91 -16.38 -20.00
CA TRP A 123 -20.46 -16.23 -19.82
C TRP A 123 -19.75 -15.55 -20.98
N ASN A 124 -20.19 -15.80 -22.23
CA ASN A 124 -19.61 -15.13 -23.41
C ASN A 124 -19.87 -13.62 -23.38
N ARG A 125 -21.09 -13.21 -22.99
CA ARG A 125 -21.44 -11.81 -22.81
C ARG A 125 -20.58 -11.18 -21.71
N ALA A 126 -20.49 -11.80 -20.54
CA ALA A 126 -19.67 -11.29 -19.44
C ALA A 126 -18.19 -11.14 -19.84
N TRP A 127 -17.63 -12.12 -20.55
CA TRP A 127 -16.26 -12.05 -21.09
C TRP A 127 -16.08 -10.90 -22.07
N SER A 128 -17.01 -10.73 -23.02
CA SER A 128 -16.99 -9.65 -24.01
C SER A 128 -17.11 -8.26 -23.36
N GLN A 129 -17.81 -8.18 -22.23
CA GLN A 129 -17.93 -6.98 -21.41
C GLN A 129 -16.72 -6.74 -20.50
N GLY A 130 -15.70 -7.60 -20.56
CA GLY A 130 -14.42 -7.39 -19.89
C GLY A 130 -14.23 -8.13 -18.56
N SER A 131 -15.18 -8.97 -18.14
CA SER A 131 -14.97 -9.83 -16.97
C SER A 131 -13.85 -10.83 -17.25
N ARG A 132 -12.95 -11.02 -16.27
CA ARG A 132 -11.81 -11.95 -16.35
C ARG A 132 -11.75 -12.92 -15.18
N PHE A 133 -12.60 -12.73 -14.18
CA PHE A 133 -12.71 -13.67 -13.07
C PHE A 133 -14.15 -13.82 -12.58
N ALA A 134 -14.44 -14.98 -12.00
CA ALA A 134 -15.73 -15.26 -11.37
C ALA A 134 -15.58 -15.98 -10.03
N TYR A 135 -16.42 -15.64 -9.05
CA TYR A 135 -16.68 -16.48 -7.88
C TYR A 135 -18.05 -17.15 -8.01
N VAL A 136 -18.16 -18.42 -7.64
CA VAL A 136 -19.41 -19.18 -7.74
C VAL A 136 -19.75 -19.79 -6.38
N LYS A 137 -20.97 -19.61 -5.90
CA LYS A 137 -21.42 -20.22 -4.64
C LYS A 137 -21.29 -21.73 -4.73
N ALA A 138 -20.57 -22.37 -3.81
CA ALA A 138 -20.53 -23.83 -3.73
C ALA A 138 -21.45 -24.36 -2.63
N THR A 139 -21.36 -23.77 -1.43
CA THR A 139 -22.06 -24.28 -0.25
C THR A 139 -22.55 -23.16 0.66
N GLU A 140 -23.52 -23.50 1.51
CA GLU A 140 -24.00 -22.68 2.62
C GLU A 140 -24.24 -23.59 3.82
N HIS A 141 -23.76 -23.17 4.99
CA HIS A 141 -23.73 -24.01 6.19
C HIS A 141 -23.11 -25.41 5.90
N THR A 142 -23.50 -26.46 6.61
CA THR A 142 -23.09 -27.86 6.37
C THR A 142 -24.12 -28.66 5.57
N THR A 143 -25.18 -28.01 5.07
CA THR A 143 -26.37 -28.70 4.56
C THR A 143 -26.72 -28.34 3.11
N TYR A 144 -26.45 -27.11 2.66
CA TYR A 144 -26.82 -26.66 1.33
C TYR A 144 -25.64 -26.72 0.35
N LYS A 145 -25.89 -27.30 -0.83
CA LYS A 145 -24.98 -27.29 -1.98
C LYS A 145 -25.69 -26.55 -3.11
N ASN A 146 -25.01 -25.58 -3.73
CA ASN A 146 -25.58 -24.88 -4.88
C ASN A 146 -25.76 -25.88 -6.04
N PRO A 147 -27.00 -26.17 -6.48
CA PRO A 147 -27.27 -27.14 -7.54
C PRO A 147 -26.75 -26.67 -8.91
N ARG A 148 -26.44 -25.38 -9.06
CA ARG A 148 -25.90 -24.77 -10.29
C ARG A 148 -24.38 -24.62 -10.26
N PHE A 149 -23.69 -25.01 -9.16
CA PHE A 149 -22.25 -24.77 -9.00
C PHE A 149 -21.43 -25.33 -10.17
N THR A 150 -21.61 -26.60 -10.54
CA THR A 150 -20.80 -27.24 -11.58
C THR A 150 -20.96 -26.56 -12.94
N SER A 151 -22.18 -26.23 -13.35
CA SER A 151 -22.42 -25.57 -14.65
C SER A 151 -21.89 -24.14 -14.65
N GLN A 152 -22.08 -23.39 -13.58
CA GLN A 152 -21.58 -22.01 -13.45
C GLN A 152 -20.05 -21.97 -13.39
N TYR A 153 -19.43 -22.80 -12.55
CA TYR A 153 -17.98 -22.85 -12.38
C TYR A 153 -17.25 -23.26 -13.66
N ASN A 154 -17.77 -24.27 -14.36
CA ASN A 154 -17.20 -24.71 -15.64
C ASN A 154 -17.49 -23.73 -16.77
N GLY A 155 -18.66 -23.08 -16.78
CA GLY A 155 -19.01 -22.07 -17.78
C GLY A 155 -18.13 -20.83 -17.72
N ALA A 156 -17.78 -20.35 -16.52
CA ALA A 156 -16.80 -19.28 -16.37
C ALA A 156 -15.42 -19.70 -16.90
N GLY A 157 -14.98 -20.93 -16.57
CA GLY A 157 -13.71 -21.47 -17.02
C GLY A 157 -13.63 -21.68 -18.54
N SER A 158 -14.73 -22.07 -19.20
CA SER A 158 -14.73 -22.36 -20.64
C SER A 158 -14.55 -21.12 -21.51
N VAL A 159 -14.97 -19.95 -21.04
CA VAL A 159 -14.71 -18.66 -21.71
C VAL A 159 -13.35 -18.04 -21.32
N GLY A 160 -12.57 -18.71 -20.47
CA GLY A 160 -11.21 -18.33 -20.11
C GLY A 160 -11.05 -17.51 -18.82
N MET A 161 -12.10 -17.38 -18.00
CA MET A 161 -11.99 -16.70 -16.70
C MET A 161 -11.22 -17.56 -15.69
N VAL A 162 -10.42 -16.92 -14.85
CA VAL A 162 -10.01 -17.55 -13.58
C VAL A 162 -11.21 -17.61 -12.66
N ARG A 163 -11.38 -18.70 -11.92
CA ARG A 163 -12.62 -18.93 -11.15
C ARG A 163 -12.36 -19.48 -9.77
N GLY A 164 -13.14 -19.04 -8.81
CA GLY A 164 -13.12 -19.47 -7.43
C GLY A 164 -14.49 -19.91 -6.95
N ALA A 165 -14.50 -20.63 -5.84
CA ALA A 165 -15.72 -21.01 -5.16
C ALA A 165 -15.89 -20.15 -3.90
N TYR A 166 -17.12 -19.90 -3.49
CA TYR A 166 -17.40 -19.29 -2.20
C TYR A 166 -18.36 -20.09 -1.32
N HIS A 167 -18.23 -19.87 -0.02
CA HIS A 167 -19.06 -20.47 1.02
C HIS A 167 -19.82 -19.39 1.80
N PHE A 168 -21.15 -19.46 1.81
CA PHE A 168 -21.97 -18.60 2.66
C PHE A 168 -21.99 -19.14 4.08
N ALA A 169 -21.40 -18.38 5.00
CA ALA A 169 -21.27 -18.78 6.39
C ALA A 169 -22.59 -18.64 7.14
N ILE A 170 -22.93 -19.66 7.93
CA ILE A 170 -23.93 -19.55 8.99
C ILE A 170 -23.26 -19.94 10.31
N PRO A 171 -22.62 -18.99 11.01
CA PRO A 171 -22.02 -19.25 12.32
C PRO A 171 -23.10 -19.62 13.34
N LYS A 172 -23.07 -20.87 13.82
CA LYS A 172 -24.00 -21.36 14.85
C LYS A 172 -23.25 -22.27 15.82
N LYS A 173 -23.72 -22.36 17.07
CA LYS A 173 -23.01 -23.14 18.12
C LYS A 173 -22.89 -24.64 17.79
N ASP A 174 -23.81 -25.17 16.98
CA ASP A 174 -23.87 -26.56 16.52
C ASP A 174 -23.08 -26.82 15.22
N SER A 175 -22.47 -25.79 14.61
CA SER A 175 -21.60 -25.94 13.44
C SER A 175 -20.32 -25.11 13.58
N SER A 176 -19.19 -25.75 13.86
CA SER A 176 -17.89 -25.08 13.93
C SER A 176 -17.41 -24.56 12.57
N GLY A 177 -16.45 -23.63 12.59
CA GLY A 177 -15.82 -23.12 11.37
C GLY A 177 -15.12 -24.24 10.60
N ALA A 178 -14.47 -25.18 11.29
CA ALA A 178 -13.88 -26.36 10.69
C ALA A 178 -14.90 -27.26 9.98
N ALA A 179 -16.10 -27.45 10.56
CA ALA A 179 -17.14 -28.27 9.95
C ALA A 179 -17.61 -27.69 8.61
N GLN A 180 -17.88 -26.38 8.58
CA GLN A 180 -18.26 -25.67 7.36
C GLN A 180 -17.12 -25.60 6.33
N ALA A 181 -15.88 -25.38 6.76
CA ALA A 181 -14.72 -25.41 5.89
C ALA A 181 -14.52 -26.78 5.22
N ASN A 182 -14.67 -27.86 5.99
CA ASN A 182 -14.58 -29.21 5.45
C ASN A 182 -15.70 -29.51 4.46
N PHE A 183 -16.93 -29.12 4.79
CA PHE A 183 -18.07 -29.26 3.88
C PHE A 183 -17.85 -28.46 2.59
N PHE A 184 -17.38 -27.24 2.69
CA PHE A 184 -17.06 -26.40 1.53
C PHE A 184 -16.00 -27.03 0.63
N VAL A 185 -14.84 -27.41 1.17
CA VAL A 185 -13.75 -28.01 0.37
C VAL A 185 -14.20 -29.32 -0.29
N ASN A 186 -14.98 -30.14 0.41
CA ASN A 186 -15.50 -31.41 -0.12
C ASN A 186 -16.53 -31.23 -1.24
N ASN A 187 -17.09 -30.03 -1.43
CA ASN A 187 -18.18 -29.77 -2.37
C ASN A 187 -17.89 -28.59 -3.32
N GLY A 188 -16.61 -28.38 -3.67
CA GLY A 188 -16.21 -27.42 -4.71
C GLY A 188 -15.29 -26.30 -4.23
N GLY A 189 -15.12 -26.13 -2.92
CA GLY A 189 -14.25 -25.12 -2.29
C GLY A 189 -12.74 -25.43 -2.31
N GLY A 190 -12.31 -26.43 -3.07
CA GLY A 190 -10.90 -26.80 -3.19
C GLY A 190 -10.09 -25.76 -3.97
N TRP A 191 -8.76 -25.81 -3.80
CA TRP A 191 -7.82 -25.02 -4.60
C TRP A 191 -6.63 -25.88 -5.02
N SER A 192 -6.10 -25.61 -6.21
CA SER A 192 -4.84 -26.14 -6.70
C SER A 192 -4.07 -25.03 -7.43
N ALA A 193 -2.75 -25.17 -7.51
CA ALA A 193 -1.86 -24.24 -8.22
C ALA A 193 -1.91 -24.48 -9.74
N ASP A 194 -3.10 -24.47 -10.34
CA ASP A 194 -3.33 -24.76 -11.77
C ASP A 194 -3.34 -23.51 -12.66
N GLY A 195 -3.09 -22.34 -12.08
CA GLY A 195 -3.14 -21.04 -12.77
C GLY A 195 -4.53 -20.61 -13.21
N ARG A 196 -5.58 -21.29 -12.75
CA ARG A 196 -6.99 -21.02 -13.10
C ARG A 196 -7.88 -20.87 -11.88
N THR A 197 -7.47 -21.41 -10.73
CA THR A 197 -8.28 -21.48 -9.52
C THR A 197 -7.95 -20.33 -8.56
N LEU A 198 -8.94 -19.48 -8.30
CA LEU A 198 -8.84 -18.46 -7.27
C LEU A 198 -8.91 -19.11 -5.87
N PRO A 199 -8.31 -18.49 -4.83
CA PRO A 199 -8.39 -19.00 -3.46
C PRO A 199 -9.83 -19.16 -2.98
N PRO A 200 -10.10 -20.12 -2.08
CA PRO A 200 -11.43 -20.29 -1.50
C PRO A 200 -11.90 -18.99 -0.84
N LEU A 201 -13.19 -18.66 -0.96
CA LEU A 201 -13.73 -17.42 -0.40
C LEU A 201 -14.76 -17.73 0.69
N LEU A 202 -14.57 -17.11 1.85
CA LEU A 202 -15.52 -17.12 2.96
C LEU A 202 -16.41 -15.89 2.84
N ASP A 203 -17.69 -16.11 2.57
CA ASP A 203 -18.72 -15.08 2.63
C ASP A 203 -19.28 -15.04 4.06
N ILE A 204 -18.91 -13.99 4.80
CA ILE A 204 -19.28 -13.80 6.20
C ILE A 204 -19.83 -12.38 6.40
N GLU A 205 -21.15 -12.30 6.39
CA GLU A 205 -21.92 -11.06 6.31
C GLU A 205 -23.24 -11.14 7.09
N TYR A 206 -24.14 -10.17 6.89
CA TYR A 206 -25.38 -10.02 7.67
C TYR A 206 -26.25 -11.27 7.54
N ASN A 207 -26.81 -11.73 8.66
CA ASN A 207 -27.67 -12.91 8.69
C ASN A 207 -28.90 -12.83 7.74
N PRO A 208 -29.02 -13.77 6.77
CA PRO A 208 -30.17 -14.16 5.98
C PRO A 208 -31.54 -14.14 6.61
N TYR A 209 -31.53 -14.75 7.79
CA TYR A 209 -32.60 -15.60 8.25
C TYR A 209 -32.91 -15.15 9.67
N PRO A 210 -33.95 -14.33 9.87
CA PRO A 210 -34.34 -13.88 11.20
C PRO A 210 -34.49 -15.03 12.21
N GLU A 211 -34.90 -16.21 11.74
CA GLU A 211 -35.04 -17.46 12.49
C GLU A 211 -33.71 -17.94 13.09
N LEU A 212 -32.58 -17.61 12.44
CA LEU A 212 -31.23 -17.98 12.88
C LEU A 212 -30.58 -16.94 13.79
N GLY A 213 -31.33 -15.89 14.18
CA GLY A 213 -30.92 -14.91 15.18
C GLY A 213 -30.67 -13.51 14.63
N ASN A 214 -29.93 -12.71 15.39
CA ASN A 214 -29.66 -11.32 15.03
C ASN A 214 -28.69 -11.20 13.83
N THR A 215 -28.36 -9.97 13.45
CA THR A 215 -27.44 -9.65 12.34
C THR A 215 -26.06 -10.35 12.42
N CYS A 216 -25.62 -10.68 13.64
CA CYS A 216 -24.39 -11.38 13.94
C CYS A 216 -24.62 -12.85 14.35
N TYR A 217 -25.74 -13.47 13.93
CA TYR A 217 -26.08 -14.87 14.21
C TYR A 217 -26.14 -15.22 15.72
N ASN A 218 -26.45 -14.23 16.57
CA ASN A 218 -26.41 -14.32 18.03
C ASN A 218 -25.02 -14.65 18.62
N PHE A 219 -23.93 -14.45 17.87
CA PHE A 219 -22.57 -14.61 18.38
C PHE A 219 -22.09 -13.31 19.04
N SER A 220 -21.28 -13.45 20.09
CA SER A 220 -20.42 -12.35 20.53
C SER A 220 -19.28 -12.13 19.53
N ALA A 221 -18.65 -10.94 19.57
CA ALA A 221 -17.49 -10.65 18.74
C ALA A 221 -16.35 -11.68 18.90
N SER A 222 -16.07 -12.14 20.12
CA SER A 222 -15.02 -13.13 20.38
C SER A 222 -15.37 -14.52 19.84
N GLN A 223 -16.63 -14.91 19.91
CA GLN A 223 -17.11 -16.16 19.29
C GLN A 223 -17.01 -16.09 17.78
N MET A 224 -17.40 -14.97 17.17
CA MET A 224 -17.31 -14.77 15.72
C MET A 224 -15.86 -14.83 15.24
N VAL A 225 -14.95 -14.12 15.91
CA VAL A 225 -13.50 -14.16 15.60
C VAL A 225 -12.95 -15.58 15.74
N SER A 226 -13.36 -16.33 16.77
CA SER A 226 -12.90 -17.71 16.96
C SER A 226 -13.41 -18.63 15.85
N TRP A 227 -14.66 -18.48 15.44
CA TRP A 227 -15.27 -19.26 14.37
C TRP A 227 -14.61 -19.00 13.01
N ILE A 228 -14.38 -17.73 12.66
CA ILE A 228 -13.69 -17.36 11.41
C ILE A 228 -12.26 -17.93 11.41
N ARG A 229 -11.55 -17.88 12.54
CA ARG A 229 -10.20 -18.45 12.67
C ARG A 229 -10.20 -19.96 12.42
N ASP A 230 -11.16 -20.67 12.99
CA ASP A 230 -11.29 -22.12 12.85
C ASP A 230 -11.57 -22.52 11.39
N PHE A 231 -12.48 -21.80 10.72
CA PHE A 231 -12.72 -21.95 9.28
C PHE A 231 -11.44 -21.72 8.48
N SER A 232 -10.80 -20.57 8.66
CA SER A 232 -9.61 -20.18 7.90
C SER A 232 -8.42 -21.11 8.07
N ASN A 233 -8.16 -21.56 9.30
CA ASN A 233 -7.10 -22.53 9.59
C ASN A 233 -7.38 -23.86 8.91
N THR A 234 -8.63 -24.31 8.92
CA THR A 234 -9.05 -25.56 8.26
C THR A 234 -8.90 -25.45 6.74
N ILE A 235 -9.33 -24.35 6.12
CA ILE A 235 -9.11 -24.11 4.68
C ILE A 235 -7.62 -24.11 4.34
N LYS A 236 -6.78 -23.44 5.12
CA LYS A 236 -5.33 -23.41 4.90
C LYS A 236 -4.71 -24.80 5.02
N ALA A 237 -5.12 -25.59 6.00
CA ALA A 237 -4.65 -26.96 6.14
C ALA A 237 -5.07 -27.85 4.96
N ARG A 238 -6.29 -27.65 4.44
CA ARG A 238 -6.85 -28.46 3.35
C ARG A 238 -6.36 -28.06 1.95
N THR A 239 -5.98 -26.80 1.76
CA THR A 239 -5.73 -26.23 0.42
C THR A 239 -4.37 -25.56 0.26
N GLY A 240 -3.65 -25.32 1.36
CA GLY A 240 -2.42 -24.52 1.36
C GLY A 240 -2.64 -23.00 1.23
N ARG A 241 -3.89 -22.54 1.09
CA ARG A 241 -4.25 -21.11 0.96
C ARG A 241 -5.11 -20.65 2.14
N LEU A 242 -4.85 -19.45 2.65
CA LEU A 242 -5.86 -18.77 3.46
C LEU A 242 -7.06 -18.41 2.56
N PRO A 243 -8.30 -18.49 3.05
CA PRO A 243 -9.43 -18.02 2.28
C PRO A 243 -9.39 -16.50 2.13
N MET A 244 -9.91 -15.99 1.03
CA MET A 244 -10.31 -14.57 0.96
C MET A 244 -11.55 -14.39 1.83
N ILE A 245 -11.63 -13.27 2.55
CA ILE A 245 -12.82 -12.94 3.36
C ILE A 245 -13.66 -11.92 2.60
N TYR A 246 -14.90 -12.28 2.31
CA TYR A 246 -15.93 -11.36 1.86
C TYR A 246 -16.72 -10.83 3.05
N THR A 247 -16.88 -9.51 3.11
CA THR A 247 -17.67 -8.82 4.15
C THR A 247 -17.94 -7.36 3.79
N THR A 248 -18.65 -6.64 4.66
CA THR A 248 -18.74 -5.17 4.64
C THR A 248 -17.98 -4.56 5.82
N ALA A 249 -17.55 -3.31 5.70
CA ALA A 249 -16.89 -2.61 6.81
C ALA A 249 -17.80 -2.49 8.04
N ASP A 250 -19.10 -2.23 7.82
CA ASP A 250 -20.09 -2.14 8.89
C ASP A 250 -20.30 -3.47 9.61
N TRP A 251 -20.55 -4.55 8.87
CA TRP A 251 -20.75 -5.88 9.47
C TRP A 251 -19.51 -6.33 10.23
N TRP A 252 -18.31 -6.15 9.64
CA TRP A 252 -17.06 -6.53 10.29
C TRP A 252 -16.85 -5.77 11.61
N ASN A 253 -17.07 -4.45 11.61
CA ASN A 253 -16.95 -3.63 12.80
C ASN A 253 -17.91 -4.09 13.90
N ARG A 254 -19.18 -4.32 13.53
CA ARG A 254 -20.24 -4.71 14.46
C ARG A 254 -20.08 -6.12 15.01
N CYS A 255 -19.87 -7.09 14.14
CA CYS A 255 -19.96 -8.51 14.49
C CYS A 255 -18.62 -9.14 14.89
N THR A 256 -17.49 -8.47 14.64
CA THR A 256 -16.17 -8.94 15.07
C THR A 256 -15.50 -8.02 16.10
N GLY A 257 -16.14 -6.90 16.45
CA GLY A 257 -15.51 -5.85 17.27
C GLY A 257 -14.36 -5.15 16.53
N ASN A 258 -14.48 -5.03 15.19
CA ASN A 258 -13.45 -4.48 14.31
C ASN A 258 -12.08 -5.18 14.48
N SER A 259 -12.09 -6.51 14.50
CA SER A 259 -10.91 -7.31 14.78
C SER A 259 -9.79 -7.10 13.76
N THR A 260 -8.55 -6.99 14.23
CA THR A 260 -7.32 -6.91 13.41
C THR A 260 -6.66 -8.27 13.18
N ALA A 261 -7.23 -9.34 13.73
CA ALA A 261 -6.59 -10.65 13.77
C ALA A 261 -6.38 -11.27 12.38
N PHE A 262 -7.11 -10.82 11.35
CA PHE A 262 -7.14 -11.42 10.01
C PHE A 262 -6.42 -10.57 8.95
N SER A 263 -5.49 -9.72 9.38
CA SER A 263 -4.68 -8.85 8.50
C SER A 263 -3.84 -9.59 7.45
N ASP A 264 -3.68 -10.91 7.59
CA ASP A 264 -3.00 -11.81 6.66
C ASP A 264 -3.94 -12.41 5.58
N HIS A 265 -5.26 -12.21 5.69
CA HIS A 265 -6.24 -12.69 4.73
C HIS A 265 -6.42 -11.68 3.58
N PRO A 266 -6.59 -12.15 2.33
CA PRO A 266 -7.09 -11.30 1.26
C PRO A 266 -8.51 -10.80 1.58
N LEU A 267 -8.83 -9.57 1.19
CA LEU A 267 -10.13 -8.95 1.47
C LEU A 267 -10.96 -8.77 0.18
N HIS A 268 -12.19 -9.25 0.20
CA HIS A 268 -13.26 -8.93 -0.75
C HIS A 268 -14.25 -7.99 -0.04
N ILE A 269 -14.14 -6.69 -0.28
CA ILE A 269 -14.98 -5.71 0.42
C ILE A 269 -16.24 -5.40 -0.41
N ALA A 270 -17.41 -5.42 0.21
CA ALA A 270 -18.63 -4.97 -0.43
C ALA A 270 -18.98 -3.53 -0.06
N ARG A 271 -19.22 -2.71 -1.08
CA ARG A 271 -19.80 -1.38 -0.95
C ARG A 271 -20.38 -0.96 -2.30
N TYR A 272 -21.70 -0.94 -2.42
CA TYR A 272 -22.35 -0.55 -3.67
C TYR A 272 -22.34 0.97 -3.80
N SER A 273 -21.37 1.49 -4.54
CA SER A 273 -21.12 2.93 -4.65
C SER A 273 -20.24 3.23 -5.85
N THR A 274 -20.52 4.34 -6.55
CA THR A 274 -19.62 4.87 -7.57
C THR A 274 -18.46 5.68 -6.99
N ALA A 275 -18.51 6.01 -5.69
CA ALA A 275 -17.50 6.84 -5.02
C ALA A 275 -16.24 6.06 -4.58
N GLY A 276 -16.25 4.73 -4.66
CA GLY A 276 -15.14 3.87 -4.26
C GLY A 276 -15.51 2.85 -3.17
N PRO A 277 -14.53 2.06 -2.70
CA PRO A 277 -14.74 0.95 -1.76
C PRO A 277 -14.97 1.39 -0.30
N GLY A 278 -14.80 2.67 0.02
CA GLY A 278 -14.94 3.20 1.37
C GLY A 278 -13.75 2.87 2.28
N SER A 279 -13.93 3.06 3.59
CA SER A 279 -12.91 2.74 4.60
C SER A 279 -12.79 1.23 4.81
N MET A 280 -11.56 0.74 4.97
CA MET A 280 -11.31 -0.67 5.29
C MET A 280 -11.58 -0.95 6.76
N PRO A 281 -12.00 -2.18 7.12
CA PRO A 281 -11.93 -2.62 8.52
C PRO A 281 -10.48 -2.57 9.04
N SER A 282 -10.27 -2.33 10.33
CA SER A 282 -8.96 -1.99 10.91
C SER A 282 -7.86 -3.03 10.67
N GLY A 283 -8.23 -4.29 10.41
CA GLY A 283 -7.28 -5.35 10.05
C GLY A 283 -6.63 -5.17 8.68
N TRP A 284 -7.21 -4.37 7.79
CA TRP A 284 -6.76 -4.22 6.41
C TRP A 284 -6.42 -2.78 6.06
N LYS A 285 -5.34 -2.63 5.30
CA LYS A 285 -4.95 -1.35 4.70
C LYS A 285 -5.52 -1.15 3.29
N THR A 286 -5.92 -2.24 2.65
CA THR A 286 -6.42 -2.26 1.28
C THR A 286 -7.28 -3.50 1.05
N TYR A 287 -7.94 -3.57 -0.09
CA TYR A 287 -8.75 -4.71 -0.55
C TYR A 287 -8.09 -5.39 -1.74
N ASN A 288 -8.44 -6.65 -1.97
CA ASN A 288 -8.07 -7.42 -3.17
C ASN A 288 -9.17 -7.35 -4.22
N VAL A 289 -10.42 -7.52 -3.80
CA VAL A 289 -11.60 -7.41 -4.65
C VAL A 289 -12.59 -6.44 -4.02
N TRP A 290 -13.20 -5.59 -4.83
CA TRP A 290 -14.30 -4.74 -4.42
C TRP A 290 -15.57 -5.14 -5.17
N GLN A 291 -16.60 -5.54 -4.44
CA GLN A 291 -17.95 -5.71 -4.96
C GLN A 291 -18.65 -4.35 -4.96
N TYR A 292 -18.82 -3.77 -6.14
CA TYR A 292 -19.21 -2.37 -6.31
C TYR A 292 -20.67 -2.17 -6.72
N SER A 293 -21.37 -3.24 -7.08
CA SER A 293 -22.76 -3.20 -7.52
C SER A 293 -23.37 -4.60 -7.48
N SER A 294 -24.66 -4.70 -7.15
CA SER A 294 -25.43 -5.93 -7.28
C SER A 294 -26.42 -5.95 -8.45
N THR A 295 -26.53 -4.82 -9.17
CA THR A 295 -27.54 -4.65 -10.24
C THR A 295 -26.92 -4.55 -11.63
N GLY A 296 -25.60 -4.69 -11.72
CA GLY A 296 -24.89 -4.71 -12.99
C GLY A 296 -23.52 -4.06 -12.92
N PRO A 297 -22.72 -4.19 -14.00
CA PRO A 297 -23.14 -4.59 -15.35
C PRO A 297 -23.18 -6.10 -15.62
N PHE A 298 -22.65 -6.94 -14.71
CA PHE A 298 -22.65 -8.39 -14.88
C PHE A 298 -23.90 -9.02 -14.25
N GLU A 299 -24.21 -10.24 -14.68
CA GLU A 299 -25.21 -11.08 -14.03
C GLU A 299 -24.72 -11.46 -12.63
N GLY A 300 -25.60 -11.47 -11.62
CA GLY A 300 -25.17 -11.53 -10.23
C GLY A 300 -24.50 -10.22 -9.80
N ASP A 301 -23.48 -10.32 -8.95
CA ASP A 301 -22.84 -9.15 -8.36
C ASP A 301 -21.54 -8.79 -9.10
N SER A 302 -21.28 -7.50 -9.24
CA SER A 302 -20.19 -6.94 -10.06
C SER A 302 -18.98 -6.57 -9.22
N ASN A 303 -17.82 -7.07 -9.66
CA ASN A 303 -16.57 -7.01 -8.90
C ASN A 303 -15.43 -6.37 -9.69
N VAL A 304 -14.48 -5.79 -8.97
CA VAL A 304 -13.21 -5.31 -9.54
C VAL A 304 -12.02 -5.76 -8.71
N TRP A 305 -10.99 -6.27 -9.38
CA TRP A 305 -9.72 -6.61 -8.78
C TRP A 305 -8.82 -5.38 -8.64
N ASN A 306 -8.23 -5.22 -7.46
CA ASN A 306 -7.26 -4.18 -7.15
C ASN A 306 -5.84 -4.59 -7.55
N GLY A 307 -5.48 -4.38 -8.81
CA GLY A 307 -4.12 -4.60 -9.28
C GLY A 307 -4.02 -4.91 -10.78
N SER A 308 -2.81 -5.27 -11.20
CA SER A 308 -2.51 -5.66 -12.58
C SER A 308 -2.89 -7.12 -12.88
N SER A 309 -2.88 -7.48 -14.15
CA SER A 309 -3.10 -8.86 -14.62
C SER A 309 -2.05 -9.83 -14.08
N ALA A 310 -0.80 -9.37 -13.97
CA ALA A 310 0.27 -10.14 -13.34
C ALA A 310 -0.03 -10.39 -11.85
N ALA A 311 -0.48 -9.37 -11.10
CA ALA A 311 -0.84 -9.54 -9.70
C ALA A 311 -2.03 -10.50 -9.51
N LEU A 312 -3.01 -10.46 -10.41
CA LEU A 312 -4.11 -11.43 -10.43
C LEU A 312 -3.60 -12.84 -10.73
N SER A 313 -2.72 -13.00 -11.72
CA SER A 313 -2.10 -14.29 -12.05
C SER A 313 -1.29 -14.86 -10.88
N ASP A 314 -0.48 -14.05 -10.21
CA ASP A 314 0.27 -14.42 -9.01
C ASP A 314 -0.68 -14.86 -7.88
N PHE A 315 -1.78 -14.12 -7.70
CA PHE A 315 -2.80 -14.44 -6.72
C PHE A 315 -3.47 -15.79 -6.99
N VAL A 316 -3.79 -16.07 -8.25
CA VAL A 316 -4.37 -17.35 -8.69
C VAL A 316 -3.36 -18.50 -8.49
N ASN A 317 -2.13 -18.33 -8.96
CA ASN A 317 -1.08 -19.35 -8.88
C ASN A 317 -0.60 -19.65 -7.45
N GLY A 318 -0.83 -18.73 -6.50
CA GLY A 318 -0.23 -18.83 -5.16
C GLY A 318 1.28 -18.63 -5.16
N THR A 319 1.87 -18.27 -6.31
CA THR A 319 3.26 -17.91 -6.51
C THR A 319 3.36 -16.40 -6.55
N SER A 320 4.12 -15.78 -5.64
CA SER A 320 4.58 -14.40 -5.87
C SER A 320 6.00 -14.45 -6.42
N PRO A 321 6.36 -13.63 -7.44
CA PRO A 321 7.72 -13.52 -7.94
C PRO A 321 8.73 -13.26 -6.83
N GLY A 322 8.30 -12.52 -5.79
CA GLY A 322 9.11 -12.32 -4.59
C GLY A 322 9.31 -13.57 -3.74
N ARG A 323 8.32 -14.45 -3.58
CA ARG A 323 8.51 -15.75 -2.90
C ARG A 323 9.54 -16.60 -3.64
N THR A 324 9.41 -16.69 -4.96
CA THR A 324 10.36 -17.44 -5.79
C THR A 324 11.77 -16.85 -5.70
N ALA A 325 11.90 -15.53 -5.82
CA ALA A 325 13.18 -14.85 -5.78
C ALA A 325 13.86 -14.95 -4.40
N VAL A 326 13.10 -14.80 -3.31
CA VAL A 326 13.61 -14.97 -1.95
C VAL A 326 14.08 -16.41 -1.73
N ALA A 327 13.28 -17.40 -2.11
CA ALA A 327 13.65 -18.82 -1.98
C ALA A 327 14.90 -19.17 -2.81
N ALA A 328 14.98 -18.69 -4.06
CA ALA A 328 16.14 -18.91 -4.92
C ALA A 328 17.40 -18.25 -4.35
N LYS A 329 17.30 -17.01 -3.85
CA LYS A 329 18.41 -16.29 -3.21
C LYS A 329 18.88 -17.02 -1.94
N ALA A 330 17.95 -17.55 -1.15
CA ALA A 330 18.26 -18.34 0.04
C ALA A 330 19.03 -19.63 -0.30
N ALA A 331 18.54 -20.39 -1.29
CA ALA A 331 19.19 -21.62 -1.74
C ALA A 331 20.63 -21.37 -2.24
N ALA A 332 20.87 -20.23 -2.89
CA ALA A 332 22.20 -19.83 -3.34
C ALA A 332 23.13 -19.31 -2.23
N ASN A 333 22.63 -19.09 -1.00
CA ASN A 333 23.38 -18.46 0.09
C ASN A 333 23.24 -19.24 1.42
N PRO A 334 23.75 -20.49 1.49
CA PRO A 334 23.63 -21.33 2.69
C PRO A 334 24.29 -20.73 3.93
N SER A 335 25.22 -19.77 3.77
CA SER A 335 25.87 -19.04 4.87
C SER A 335 24.91 -18.23 5.74
N LEU A 336 23.66 -18.02 5.31
CA LEU A 336 22.63 -17.35 6.11
C LEU A 336 22.11 -18.24 7.26
N GLY A 337 22.39 -19.54 7.23
CA GLY A 337 21.84 -20.50 8.18
C GLY A 337 20.37 -20.81 7.92
N GLY A 338 19.72 -21.46 8.89
CA GLY A 338 18.31 -21.83 8.78
C GLY A 338 17.38 -20.61 8.72
N ALA A 339 16.27 -20.72 7.99
CA ALA A 339 15.22 -19.72 8.03
C ALA A 339 14.56 -19.68 9.43
N THR A 340 14.38 -18.48 9.98
CA THR A 340 13.73 -18.24 11.27
C THR A 340 12.32 -17.67 11.11
N SER A 341 11.89 -17.38 9.88
CA SER A 341 10.52 -16.98 9.54
C SER A 341 10.05 -17.63 8.23
N PRO A 342 8.73 -17.70 7.98
CA PRO A 342 8.22 -17.90 6.62
C PRO A 342 8.57 -16.70 5.73
N ILE A 343 8.45 -16.88 4.41
CA ILE A 343 8.46 -15.74 3.48
C ILE A 343 7.16 -14.94 3.66
N VAL A 344 7.30 -13.69 4.06
CA VAL A 344 6.20 -12.71 4.19
C VAL A 344 6.26 -11.78 2.99
N CYS A 345 5.12 -11.56 2.32
CA CYS A 345 5.01 -10.65 1.18
C CYS A 345 3.91 -9.62 1.42
N GLY A 346 3.94 -8.51 0.69
CA GLY A 346 3.05 -7.38 0.89
C GLY A 346 3.62 -6.32 1.85
N ILE A 347 4.93 -6.36 2.10
CA ILE A 347 5.62 -5.31 2.87
C ILE A 347 5.98 -4.13 1.96
N GLY A 348 5.79 -2.89 2.44
CA GLY A 348 6.11 -1.68 1.66
C GLY A 348 5.53 -1.68 0.24
N SER A 349 6.38 -1.47 -0.77
CA SER A 349 6.03 -1.44 -2.21
C SER A 349 5.75 -2.84 -2.80
N ASN A 350 4.92 -3.65 -2.15
CA ASN A 350 4.66 -5.06 -2.48
C ASN A 350 5.93 -5.93 -2.48
N GLY A 351 6.84 -5.65 -1.56
CA GLY A 351 8.04 -6.44 -1.33
C GLY A 351 7.77 -7.73 -0.55
N CYS A 352 8.81 -8.55 -0.44
CA CYS A 352 8.84 -9.76 0.37
C CYS A 352 10.06 -9.78 1.27
N VAL A 353 9.96 -10.43 2.42
CA VAL A 353 11.05 -10.65 3.38
C VAL A 353 11.05 -12.09 3.90
N GLN A 354 12.24 -12.61 4.17
CA GLN A 354 12.44 -13.79 4.99
C GLN A 354 13.64 -13.60 5.93
N ASN A 355 13.46 -13.99 7.19
CA ASN A 355 14.49 -13.94 8.22
C ASN A 355 15.27 -15.26 8.27
N PHE A 356 16.56 -15.15 8.53
CA PHE A 356 17.50 -16.26 8.70
C PHE A 356 18.32 -16.05 9.97
N VAL A 357 19.02 -17.09 10.43
CA VAL A 357 19.92 -17.02 11.60
C VAL A 357 20.95 -15.89 11.45
N SER A 358 21.50 -15.71 10.25
CA SER A 358 22.59 -14.76 9.98
C SER A 358 22.23 -13.65 8.99
N GLY A 359 20.96 -13.23 8.94
CA GLY A 359 20.54 -12.08 8.15
C GLY A 359 19.10 -12.15 7.68
N GLN A 360 18.75 -11.29 6.71
CA GLN A 360 17.43 -11.23 6.10
C GLN A 360 17.57 -11.12 4.58
N ILE A 361 16.64 -11.73 3.85
CA ILE A 361 16.48 -11.52 2.41
C ILE A 361 15.27 -10.65 2.19
N HIS A 362 15.45 -9.50 1.56
CA HIS A 362 14.37 -8.63 1.10
C HIS A 362 14.29 -8.63 -0.41
N TRP A 363 13.07 -8.56 -0.94
CA TRP A 363 12.82 -8.48 -2.37
C TRP A 363 11.81 -7.38 -2.68
N THR A 364 12.05 -6.65 -3.76
CA THR A 364 11.01 -5.95 -4.50
C THR A 364 11.19 -6.22 -5.98
N LYS A 365 10.17 -5.93 -6.79
CA LYS A 365 10.30 -5.97 -8.25
C LYS A 365 11.42 -5.04 -8.76
N ALA A 366 11.64 -3.91 -8.10
CA ALA A 366 12.63 -2.91 -8.51
C ALA A 366 14.06 -3.31 -8.14
N THR A 367 14.27 -3.87 -6.95
CA THR A 367 15.61 -4.14 -6.41
C THR A 367 16.07 -5.58 -6.59
N GLY A 368 15.15 -6.52 -6.83
CA GLY A 368 15.43 -7.95 -6.76
C GLY A 368 15.66 -8.43 -5.33
N ALA A 369 16.05 -9.69 -5.15
CA ALA A 369 16.29 -10.28 -3.83
C ALA A 369 17.71 -9.93 -3.33
N ARG A 370 17.78 -9.23 -2.20
CA ARG A 370 19.01 -8.73 -1.58
C ARG A 370 19.15 -9.19 -0.14
N ILE A 371 20.38 -9.49 0.24
CA ILE A 371 20.76 -9.94 1.57
C ILE A 371 21.26 -8.75 2.38
N THR A 372 20.71 -8.58 3.57
CA THR A 372 21.21 -7.64 4.59
C THR A 372 21.55 -8.45 5.85
N ARG A 373 22.76 -8.28 6.40
CA ARG A 373 23.26 -9.10 7.52
C ARG A 373 24.09 -8.29 8.52
N GLY A 374 24.45 -8.92 9.63
CA GLY A 374 25.38 -8.39 10.61
C GLY A 374 24.99 -7.00 11.17
N ALA A 375 26.01 -6.17 11.40
CA ALA A 375 25.85 -4.87 12.03
C ALA A 375 25.04 -3.87 11.18
N ILE A 376 25.17 -3.92 9.85
CA ILE A 376 24.35 -3.10 8.94
C ILE A 376 22.87 -3.47 9.10
N ASN A 377 22.53 -4.76 9.17
CA ASN A 377 21.16 -5.20 9.43
C ASN A 377 20.63 -4.72 10.78
N SER A 378 21.42 -4.83 11.85
CA SER A 378 21.01 -4.36 13.17
C SER A 378 20.74 -2.86 13.20
N MET A 379 21.57 -2.06 12.53
CA MET A 379 21.35 -0.63 12.39
C MET A 379 20.09 -0.33 11.58
N TRP A 380 19.92 -0.99 10.43
CA TRP A 380 18.74 -0.79 9.57
C TRP A 380 17.43 -1.20 10.28
N ALA A 381 17.47 -2.27 11.08
CA ALA A 381 16.36 -2.68 11.94
C ALA A 381 15.97 -1.60 12.95
N ALA A 382 16.96 -0.96 13.61
CA ALA A 382 16.71 0.15 14.53
C ALA A 382 16.06 1.36 13.83
N GLN A 383 16.23 1.48 12.51
CA GLN A 383 15.59 2.49 11.67
C GLN A 383 14.23 2.06 11.09
N ARG A 384 13.64 0.94 11.56
CA ARG A 384 12.38 0.35 11.07
C ARG A 384 12.46 -0.23 9.64
N TRP A 385 13.62 -0.80 9.28
CA TRP A 385 13.82 -1.53 8.03
C TRP A 385 13.37 -0.74 6.78
N GLU A 386 12.61 -1.35 5.87
CA GLU A 386 12.14 -0.79 4.61
C GLU A 386 11.12 0.34 4.80
N ALA A 387 10.49 0.43 5.98
CA ALA A 387 9.65 1.56 6.36
C ALA A 387 10.46 2.76 6.86
N GLY A 388 11.76 2.59 7.06
CA GLY A 388 12.71 3.60 7.47
C GLY A 388 13.22 4.50 6.33
N PRO A 389 14.11 5.46 6.65
CA PRO A 389 14.62 6.44 5.70
C PRO A 389 15.45 5.84 4.54
N LEU A 390 15.97 4.62 4.70
CA LEU A 390 16.77 3.96 3.67
C LEU A 390 15.91 3.20 2.64
N GLY A 391 14.69 2.78 2.97
CA GLY A 391 13.89 1.93 2.10
C GLY A 391 14.52 0.54 1.88
N PHE A 392 14.24 -0.10 0.75
CA PHE A 392 14.74 -1.44 0.44
C PHE A 392 16.23 -1.45 0.04
N PRO A 393 16.96 -2.53 0.35
CA PRO A 393 18.31 -2.74 -0.17
C PRO A 393 18.30 -2.86 -1.70
N VAL A 394 19.27 -2.23 -2.35
CA VAL A 394 19.52 -2.25 -3.80
C VAL A 394 20.65 -3.20 -4.15
N THR A 395 21.64 -3.34 -3.27
CA THR A 395 22.75 -4.30 -3.40
C THR A 395 22.73 -5.29 -2.24
N ASP A 396 23.43 -6.42 -2.42
CA ASP A 396 23.95 -7.14 -1.25
C ASP A 396 25.06 -6.30 -0.60
N GLU A 397 25.50 -6.68 0.60
CA GLU A 397 26.65 -6.06 1.26
C GLU A 397 27.96 -6.30 0.46
N ILE A 398 28.69 -5.22 0.20
CA ILE A 398 29.96 -5.16 -0.51
C ILE A 398 31.05 -4.86 0.52
N CYS A 399 31.87 -5.87 0.84
CA CYS A 399 32.98 -5.75 1.78
C CYS A 399 34.33 -5.72 1.07
N GLY A 400 35.37 -5.30 1.79
CA GLY A 400 36.73 -5.13 1.26
C GLY A 400 37.07 -3.69 0.91
N LEU A 401 36.29 -2.73 1.42
CA LEU A 401 36.61 -1.31 1.32
C LEU A 401 37.80 -0.95 2.23
N LYS A 402 38.28 0.30 2.12
CA LYS A 402 39.40 0.84 2.92
C LYS A 402 39.26 0.44 4.39
N ASN A 403 40.35 -0.04 4.99
CA ASN A 403 40.39 -0.48 6.40
C ASN A 403 39.38 -1.60 6.74
N GLY A 404 39.05 -2.48 5.78
CA GLY A 404 38.16 -3.61 5.98
C GLY A 404 36.68 -3.23 6.06
N GLY A 405 36.29 -2.08 5.50
CA GLY A 405 34.92 -1.61 5.55
C GLY A 405 33.98 -2.39 4.62
N CYS A 406 32.69 -2.28 4.93
CA CYS A 406 31.59 -2.80 4.14
C CYS A 406 30.59 -1.68 3.79
N LEU A 407 29.93 -1.82 2.65
CA LEU A 407 28.89 -0.93 2.13
C LEU A 407 27.68 -1.74 1.74
N GLN A 408 26.49 -1.21 2.01
CA GLN A 408 25.28 -1.64 1.33
C GLN A 408 24.48 -0.44 0.83
N VAL A 409 24.08 -0.48 -0.44
CA VAL A 409 23.28 0.56 -1.08
C VAL A 409 21.79 0.27 -0.84
N PHE A 410 21.05 1.29 -0.44
CA PHE A 410 19.60 1.29 -0.29
C PHE A 410 18.98 2.36 -1.18
N GLN A 411 17.66 2.31 -1.36
CA GLN A 411 16.93 3.26 -2.21
C GLN A 411 17.10 4.71 -1.73
N GLY A 412 17.13 4.93 -0.42
CA GLY A 412 17.18 6.26 0.21
C GLY A 412 18.56 6.69 0.70
N GLY A 413 19.59 5.87 0.54
CA GLY A 413 20.94 6.18 1.02
C GLY A 413 21.85 4.96 1.10
N ASN A 414 23.00 5.13 1.74
CA ASN A 414 24.07 4.13 1.79
C ASN A 414 24.44 3.83 3.24
N ALA A 415 24.49 2.54 3.61
CA ALA A 415 24.98 2.10 4.91
C ALA A 415 26.43 1.63 4.80
N TYR A 416 27.25 2.00 5.77
CA TYR A 416 28.65 1.64 5.88
C TYR A 416 28.93 1.02 7.24
N TRP A 417 29.88 0.10 7.29
CA TRP A 417 30.36 -0.47 8.52
C TRP A 417 31.88 -0.60 8.50
N THR A 418 32.52 -0.28 9.62
CA THR A 418 33.90 -0.69 9.92
C THR A 418 33.97 -1.12 11.39
N ALA A 419 35.01 -1.87 11.76
CA ALA A 419 35.26 -2.22 13.16
C ALA A 419 35.49 -0.98 14.05
N GLN A 420 35.93 0.15 13.49
CA GLN A 420 36.25 1.37 14.23
C GLN A 420 35.02 2.27 14.43
N THR A 421 34.15 2.38 13.43
CA THR A 421 33.02 3.32 13.41
C THR A 421 31.67 2.67 13.75
N GLY A 422 31.60 1.35 13.69
CA GLY A 422 30.32 0.64 13.69
C GLY A 422 29.49 0.95 12.44
N PRO A 423 28.22 0.51 12.41
CA PRO A 423 27.33 0.72 11.27
C PRO A 423 26.74 2.13 11.29
N GLN A 424 26.91 2.87 10.20
CA GLN A 424 26.35 4.22 10.01
C GLN A 424 25.72 4.31 8.63
N TYR A 425 24.71 5.17 8.45
CA TYR A 425 24.18 5.46 7.12
C TYR A 425 24.30 6.93 6.78
N THR A 426 24.40 7.19 5.49
CA THR A 426 24.53 8.52 4.88
C THR A 426 23.43 8.65 3.82
N LYS A 427 22.80 9.81 3.69
CA LYS A 427 21.73 10.05 2.71
C LYS A 427 21.72 11.48 2.17
N GLY A 428 20.91 11.71 1.15
CA GLY A 428 20.60 13.04 0.62
C GLY A 428 21.82 13.86 0.20
N GLY A 429 21.78 15.16 0.47
CA GLY A 429 22.85 16.10 0.09
C GLY A 429 24.19 15.80 0.76
N ILE A 430 24.17 15.28 1.99
CA ILE A 430 25.39 14.90 2.72
C ILE A 430 26.09 13.73 2.02
N ASP A 431 25.39 12.65 1.73
CA ASP A 431 25.96 11.52 0.98
C ASP A 431 26.38 11.95 -0.44
N SER A 432 25.62 12.83 -1.09
CA SER A 432 25.97 13.34 -2.42
C SER A 432 27.32 14.05 -2.43
N LEU A 433 27.55 14.97 -1.47
CA LEU A 433 28.84 15.64 -1.34
C LEU A 433 29.95 14.66 -0.99
N TRP A 434 29.76 13.84 0.04
CA TRP A 434 30.79 12.87 0.46
C TRP A 434 31.16 11.89 -0.66
N SER A 435 30.17 11.47 -1.47
CA SER A 435 30.38 10.68 -2.69
C SER A 435 31.27 11.39 -3.70
N SER A 436 31.00 12.67 -3.96
CA SER A 436 31.79 13.48 -4.90
C SER A 436 33.24 13.69 -4.44
N LEU A 437 33.50 13.59 -3.13
CA LEU A 437 34.83 13.69 -2.55
C LEU A 437 35.61 12.36 -2.56
N GLY A 438 35.01 11.27 -3.06
CA GLY A 438 35.62 9.94 -3.08
C GLY A 438 35.30 9.08 -1.84
N ARG A 439 34.22 9.37 -1.12
CA ARG A 439 33.71 8.57 0.01
C ARG A 439 34.80 8.29 1.06
N GLU A 440 35.00 7.02 1.43
CA GLU A 440 35.96 6.59 2.45
C GLU A 440 37.42 6.84 2.05
N GLN A 441 37.69 7.01 0.75
CA GLN A 441 39.02 7.37 0.26
C GLN A 441 39.37 8.83 0.53
N SER A 442 38.36 9.68 0.72
CA SER A 442 38.56 11.10 1.04
C SER A 442 39.22 11.31 2.41
N ALA A 443 39.67 12.54 2.66
CA ALA A 443 40.21 12.94 3.96
C ALA A 443 39.16 12.86 5.10
N LEU A 444 37.86 12.79 4.80
CA LEU A 444 36.82 12.60 5.80
C LEU A 444 36.78 11.17 6.35
N GLY A 445 37.19 10.18 5.57
CA GLY A 445 37.07 8.77 5.96
C GLY A 445 35.61 8.34 6.11
N TYR A 446 35.35 7.39 7.02
CA TYR A 446 34.02 6.85 7.26
C TYR A 446 33.17 7.76 8.17
N PRO A 447 31.83 7.71 8.04
CA PRO A 447 30.93 8.30 9.01
C PRO A 447 31.12 7.68 10.40
N THR A 448 31.08 8.50 11.45
CA THR A 448 31.24 8.09 12.86
C THR A 448 29.94 8.22 13.67
N GLY A 449 28.90 8.80 13.07
CA GLY A 449 27.56 8.89 13.63
C GLY A 449 26.50 9.06 12.54
N GLY A 450 25.24 8.83 12.90
CA GLY A 450 24.10 9.08 12.02
C GLY A 450 23.88 10.58 11.78
N GLU A 451 23.21 10.90 10.68
CA GLU A 451 22.79 12.27 10.37
C GLU A 451 21.88 12.82 11.48
N ARG A 452 22.24 14.00 12.02
CA ARG A 452 21.49 14.72 13.04
C ARG A 452 20.82 15.92 12.39
N CYS A 453 19.50 15.86 12.30
CA CYS A 453 18.65 16.89 11.71
C CYS A 453 17.83 17.64 12.77
N GLY A 454 17.18 18.73 12.34
CA GLY A 454 16.39 19.59 13.23
C GLY A 454 17.21 20.75 13.80
N LEU A 455 18.39 21.00 13.24
CA LEU A 455 19.17 22.20 13.56
C LEU A 455 18.47 23.46 13.01
N ARG A 456 18.96 24.62 13.46
CA ARG A 456 18.50 25.95 13.05
C ARG A 456 18.30 26.02 11.51
N LEU A 457 17.20 26.62 11.06
CA LEU A 457 16.86 26.77 9.62
C LEU A 457 16.72 25.42 8.87
N GLY A 458 16.33 24.36 9.57
CA GLY A 458 16.13 23.03 8.96
C GLY A 458 17.43 22.32 8.61
N GLY A 459 18.53 22.67 9.29
CA GLY A 459 19.83 22.08 9.02
C GLY A 459 19.99 20.67 9.55
N CYS A 460 20.93 19.97 8.95
CA CYS A 460 21.42 18.67 9.36
C CYS A 460 22.95 18.67 9.38
N TYR A 461 23.55 17.78 10.15
CA TYR A 461 24.97 17.51 10.04
C TYR A 461 25.27 16.03 10.26
N GLN A 462 26.45 15.61 9.81
CA GLN A 462 26.96 14.27 10.07
C GLN A 462 28.46 14.30 10.36
N ASP A 463 28.84 13.55 11.38
CA ASP A 463 30.23 13.37 11.79
C ASP A 463 30.91 12.27 10.96
N PHE A 464 32.15 12.53 10.57
CA PHE A 464 33.07 11.63 9.89
C PHE A 464 34.40 11.61 10.65
N GLN A 465 35.25 10.61 10.39
CA GLN A 465 36.55 10.47 11.06
C GLN A 465 37.42 11.74 10.93
N GLY A 466 37.40 12.38 9.77
CA GLY A 466 38.21 13.55 9.44
C GLY A 466 37.51 14.90 9.52
N GLY A 467 36.25 14.97 9.97
CA GLY A 467 35.50 16.23 10.02
C GLY A 467 33.98 16.03 9.99
N GLN A 468 33.27 17.06 9.56
CA GLN A 468 31.81 17.08 9.56
C GLN A 468 31.29 17.62 8.25
N ILE A 469 30.15 17.10 7.79
CA ILE A 469 29.39 17.72 6.70
C ILE A 469 28.13 18.33 7.29
N HIS A 470 27.94 19.63 7.05
CA HIS A 470 26.75 20.38 7.44
C HIS A 470 25.91 20.67 6.20
N TRP A 471 24.60 20.51 6.29
CA TRP A 471 23.67 20.76 5.20
C TRP A 471 22.53 21.66 5.67
N THR A 472 22.14 22.61 4.83
CA THR A 472 20.87 23.33 4.97
C THR A 472 20.23 23.51 3.58
N PRO A 473 18.92 23.80 3.51
CA PRO A 473 18.27 24.16 2.25
C PRO A 473 18.90 25.37 1.55
N VAL A 474 19.53 26.28 2.31
CA VAL A 474 20.10 27.54 1.79
C VAL A 474 21.55 27.36 1.32
N THR A 475 22.37 26.66 2.10
CA THR A 475 23.82 26.56 1.85
C THR A 475 24.24 25.31 1.10
N GLY A 476 23.35 24.32 1.00
CA GLY A 476 23.71 22.98 0.58
C GLY A 476 24.70 22.31 1.56
N PRO A 477 25.26 21.16 1.19
CA PRO A 477 26.22 20.42 2.00
C PRO A 477 27.60 21.10 1.95
N GLN A 478 28.27 21.25 3.09
CA GLN A 478 29.61 21.85 3.21
C GLN A 478 30.46 21.08 4.22
N VAL A 479 31.71 20.81 3.86
CA VAL A 479 32.69 20.17 4.74
C VAL A 479 33.30 21.21 5.68
N THR A 480 33.34 20.90 6.97
CA THR A 480 34.07 21.66 7.98
C THR A 480 34.93 20.70 8.80
N SER A 481 36.24 20.95 8.91
CA SER A 481 37.17 20.03 9.57
C SER A 481 38.27 20.73 10.36
N GLY A 482 39.03 19.94 11.11
CA GLY A 482 40.27 20.36 11.78
C GLY A 482 40.11 21.59 12.68
N ARG A 483 41.08 22.51 12.61
CA ARG A 483 41.15 23.68 13.48
C ARG A 483 40.07 24.72 13.18
N ILE A 484 39.59 24.80 11.93
CA ILE A 484 38.47 25.69 11.57
C ILE A 484 37.17 25.19 12.20
N ALA A 485 36.90 23.88 12.16
CA ALA A 485 35.76 23.31 12.87
C ALA A 485 35.82 23.60 14.38
N GLN A 486 36.99 23.46 15.01
CA GLN A 486 37.18 23.80 16.43
C GLN A 486 36.95 25.29 16.71
N GLY A 487 37.43 26.17 15.83
CA GLY A 487 37.19 27.61 15.92
C GLY A 487 35.71 27.95 15.83
N TRP A 488 35.00 27.36 14.86
CA TRP A 488 33.57 27.58 14.68
C TRP A 488 32.73 27.00 15.82
N ALA A 489 33.06 25.80 16.30
CA ALA A 489 32.47 25.20 17.50
C ALA A 489 32.54 26.15 18.68
N ALA A 490 33.70 26.76 18.87
CA ALA A 490 33.94 27.66 19.99
C ALA A 490 33.17 29.00 19.84
N THR A 491 32.64 29.32 18.65
CA THR A 491 31.70 30.44 18.43
C THR A 491 30.23 30.07 18.64
N GLY A 492 29.92 28.80 18.95
CA GLY A 492 28.55 28.31 19.12
C GLY A 492 27.94 27.67 17.86
N TRP A 493 28.77 27.18 16.94
CA TRP A 493 28.34 26.50 15.71
C TRP A 493 27.35 27.35 14.88
N GLU A 494 26.29 26.74 14.33
CA GLU A 494 25.27 27.41 13.54
C GLU A 494 24.43 28.43 14.32
N ASN A 495 24.43 28.32 15.65
CA ASN A 495 23.79 29.28 16.56
C ASN A 495 24.71 30.45 16.90
N GLY A 496 25.98 30.36 16.53
CA GLY A 496 27.00 31.38 16.74
C GLY A 496 26.88 32.58 15.82
N THR A 497 27.87 33.46 15.93
CA THR A 497 27.91 34.72 15.17
C THR A 497 28.10 34.52 13.66
N LEU A 498 28.64 33.36 13.23
CA LEU A 498 28.93 33.08 11.83
C LEU A 498 27.78 32.43 11.04
N GLY A 499 26.88 31.69 11.70
CA GLY A 499 25.88 30.86 11.02
C GLY A 499 26.51 29.62 10.35
N TYR A 500 25.84 29.08 9.32
CA TYR A 500 26.32 27.89 8.60
C TYR A 500 27.49 28.18 7.65
N PRO A 501 28.35 27.19 7.37
CA PRO A 501 29.34 27.28 6.30
C PRO A 501 28.67 27.46 4.93
N THR A 502 29.30 28.23 4.06
CA THR A 502 28.85 28.48 2.67
C THR A 502 29.85 28.01 1.63
N SER A 503 31.02 27.53 2.07
CA SER A 503 32.04 26.92 1.23
C SER A 503 32.73 25.77 1.96
N SER A 504 33.44 24.94 1.21
CA SER A 504 34.48 24.07 1.79
C SER A 504 35.65 24.92 2.29
N GLN A 505 36.47 24.33 3.16
CA GLN A 505 37.72 24.92 3.63
C GLN A 505 38.74 25.04 2.49
N VAL A 506 39.39 26.19 2.37
CA VAL A 506 40.48 26.46 1.43
C VAL A 506 41.79 26.60 2.20
N CYS A 507 42.77 25.77 1.88
CA CYS A 507 44.09 25.77 2.50
C CYS A 507 45.20 26.15 1.51
N GLY A 508 46.37 26.48 2.04
CA GLY A 508 47.50 26.98 1.24
C GLY A 508 47.65 28.50 1.30
N LEU A 509 47.00 29.14 2.28
CA LEU A 509 47.24 30.55 2.58
C LEU A 509 48.66 30.77 3.13
N LYS A 510 49.03 32.05 3.28
CA LYS A 510 50.32 32.47 3.86
C LYS A 510 50.64 31.70 5.14
N ALA A 511 51.90 31.27 5.31
CA ALA A 511 52.35 30.52 6.49
C ALA A 511 51.56 29.22 6.76
N GLY A 512 51.02 28.59 5.71
CA GLY A 512 50.31 27.31 5.81
C GLY A 512 48.89 27.41 6.37
N GLY A 513 48.29 28.61 6.34
CA GLY A 513 46.95 28.81 6.86
C GLY A 513 45.84 28.30 5.95
N CYS A 514 44.62 28.37 6.49
CA CYS A 514 43.39 28.02 5.80
C CYS A 514 42.28 29.01 6.15
N TYR A 515 41.24 29.09 5.32
CA TYR A 515 40.02 29.80 5.65
C TYR A 515 38.76 29.05 5.20
N GLN A 516 37.61 29.44 5.74
CA GLN A 516 36.31 28.98 5.29
C GLN A 516 35.27 30.10 5.39
N ASN A 517 34.38 30.18 4.40
CA ASN A 517 33.28 31.13 4.39
C ASN A 517 32.08 30.59 5.17
N PHE A 518 31.42 31.50 5.89
CA PHE A 518 30.17 31.28 6.60
C PHE A 518 29.17 32.37 6.20
N GLN A 519 27.89 32.16 6.53
CA GLN A 519 26.81 33.08 6.16
C GLN A 519 27.07 34.54 6.59
N LYS A 520 27.76 34.76 7.72
CA LYS A 520 27.96 36.09 8.31
C LYS A 520 29.43 36.51 8.42
N GLY A 521 30.37 35.76 7.86
CA GLY A 521 31.79 36.08 7.95
C GLY A 521 32.70 34.93 7.51
N GLN A 522 33.97 35.01 7.87
CA GLN A 522 34.98 34.00 7.54
C GLN A 522 35.73 33.56 8.77
N MET A 523 36.04 32.26 8.85
CA MET A 523 36.99 31.73 9.83
C MET A 523 38.35 31.60 9.16
N HIS A 524 39.39 32.20 9.73
CA HIS A 524 40.77 32.02 9.28
C HIS A 524 41.59 31.31 10.35
N TRP A 525 42.46 30.41 9.93
CA TRP A 525 43.37 29.67 10.80
C TRP A 525 44.80 29.73 10.26
N SER A 526 45.76 29.87 11.17
CA SER A 526 47.17 29.58 10.92
C SER A 526 47.77 28.80 12.10
N PRO A 527 48.91 28.11 11.92
CA PRO A 527 49.61 27.45 13.03
C PRO A 527 49.99 28.41 14.17
N ALA A 528 50.33 29.67 13.84
CA ALA A 528 50.78 30.66 14.82
C ALA A 528 49.64 31.32 15.58
N THR A 529 48.49 31.55 14.92
CA THR A 529 47.39 32.33 15.50
C THR A 529 46.26 31.45 16.03
N GLY A 530 46.04 30.25 15.50
CA GLY A 530 44.79 29.53 15.74
C GLY A 530 43.64 30.09 14.88
N ALA A 531 42.42 29.59 15.14
CA ALA A 531 41.25 29.82 14.29
C ALA A 531 40.36 30.93 14.86
N TYR A 532 40.22 32.04 14.14
CA TYR A 532 39.40 33.17 14.57
C TYR A 532 38.45 33.68 13.47
N PRO A 533 37.22 34.07 13.85
CA PRO A 533 36.23 34.61 12.94
C PRO A 533 36.51 36.10 12.69
N THR A 534 36.27 36.56 11.47
CA THR A 534 36.19 38.00 11.15
C THR A 534 34.92 38.22 10.34
N SER A 535 34.12 39.22 10.74
CA SER A 535 32.78 39.43 10.21
C SER A 535 32.47 40.90 9.90
N GLY A 536 31.37 41.14 9.17
CA GLY A 536 30.82 42.46 8.91
C GLY A 536 31.83 43.51 8.43
N ALA A 537 31.82 44.67 9.10
CA ALA A 537 32.67 45.80 8.73
C ALA A 537 34.17 45.50 8.93
N PHE A 538 34.55 44.66 9.90
CA PHE A 538 35.94 44.26 10.09
C PHE A 538 36.42 43.37 8.94
N ALA A 539 35.62 42.43 8.47
CA ALA A 539 35.95 41.64 7.29
C ALA A 539 36.14 42.52 6.06
N THR A 540 35.27 43.52 5.87
CA THR A 540 35.34 44.47 4.75
C THR A 540 36.64 45.28 4.76
N VAL A 541 37.02 45.84 5.91
CA VAL A 541 38.26 46.61 6.03
C VAL A 541 39.50 45.72 5.97
N TRP A 542 39.48 44.54 6.60
CA TRP A 542 40.62 43.62 6.51
C TRP A 542 40.85 43.14 5.06
N ALA A 543 39.77 42.91 4.31
CA ALA A 543 39.83 42.60 2.88
C ALA A 543 40.52 43.70 2.07
N SER A 544 40.15 44.97 2.28
CA SER A 544 40.75 46.11 1.56
C SER A 544 42.23 46.32 1.91
N LEU A 545 42.66 45.79 3.05
CA LEU A 545 44.07 45.78 3.47
C LEU A 545 44.86 44.56 2.98
N GLY A 546 44.24 43.67 2.19
CA GLY A 546 44.90 42.49 1.61
C GLY A 546 44.85 41.23 2.47
N TRP A 547 43.86 41.10 3.37
CA TRP A 547 43.65 39.91 4.20
C TRP A 547 44.91 39.50 5.00
N GLU A 548 45.20 38.20 5.09
CA GLU A 548 46.34 37.63 5.82
C GLU A 548 47.69 38.02 5.22
N LYS A 549 47.72 38.35 3.93
CA LYS A 549 48.90 38.87 3.23
C LYS A 549 49.16 40.34 3.53
N GLY A 550 48.12 41.05 3.97
CA GLY A 550 48.11 42.45 4.27
C GLY A 550 48.98 42.87 5.46
N ARG A 551 48.94 44.18 5.74
CA ARG A 551 49.71 44.79 6.83
C ARG A 551 49.33 44.29 8.22
N LEU A 552 48.09 43.86 8.42
CA LEU A 552 47.60 43.35 9.71
C LEU A 552 47.96 41.88 9.97
N GLY A 553 48.08 41.04 8.93
CA GLY A 553 48.29 39.60 9.10
C GLY A 553 47.02 38.84 9.49
N TYR A 554 47.17 37.66 10.07
CA TYR A 554 46.05 36.84 10.55
C TYR A 554 45.37 37.45 11.80
N PRO A 555 44.06 37.20 12.01
CA PRO A 555 43.41 37.52 13.28
C PRO A 555 43.98 36.68 14.42
N THR A 556 44.13 37.29 15.60
CA THR A 556 44.64 36.66 16.84
C THR A 556 43.61 36.66 17.97
N SER A 557 42.43 37.23 17.73
CA SER A 557 41.31 37.19 18.68
C SER A 557 39.97 37.13 17.95
N ARG A 558 38.93 36.78 18.71
CA ARG A 558 37.55 37.10 18.32
C ARG A 558 37.31 38.59 18.47
N GLU A 559 36.27 39.07 17.79
CA GLU A 559 35.69 40.39 18.04
C GLU A 559 35.16 40.44 19.48
N LYS A 560 35.56 41.47 20.24
CA LYS A 560 35.04 41.76 21.58
C LYS A 560 34.42 43.15 21.59
N CYS A 561 33.18 43.24 22.03
CA CYS A 561 32.46 44.51 22.16
C CYS A 561 32.25 44.86 23.64
N ASP A 562 32.39 46.13 23.98
CA ASP A 562 31.97 46.65 25.28
C ASP A 562 30.48 47.03 25.30
N ALA A 563 29.99 47.41 26.49
CA ALA A 563 28.59 47.81 26.68
C ALA A 563 28.17 49.04 25.86
N ALA A 564 29.13 49.85 25.40
CA ALA A 564 28.89 51.01 24.55
C ALA A 564 28.84 50.66 23.05
N GLY A 565 28.97 49.39 22.69
CA GLY A 565 28.97 48.92 21.30
C GLY A 565 30.28 49.18 20.57
N THR A 566 31.34 49.55 21.27
CA THR A 566 32.68 49.65 20.68
C THR A 566 33.29 48.26 20.62
N CYS A 567 33.56 47.80 19.41
CA CYS A 567 34.12 46.45 19.18
C CYS A 567 35.60 46.54 18.80
N ARG A 568 36.40 45.53 19.16
CA ARG A 568 37.81 45.40 18.76
C ARG A 568 38.14 43.97 18.37
N GLN A 569 38.97 43.82 17.34
CA GLN A 569 39.63 42.57 16.98
C GLN A 569 41.13 42.77 16.85
N LEU A 570 41.90 41.83 17.40
CA LEU A 570 43.35 41.82 17.30
C LEU A 570 43.82 41.00 16.09
N PHE A 571 44.91 41.43 15.50
CA PHE A 571 45.63 40.78 14.41
C PHE A 571 47.12 40.68 14.79
N GLU A 572 47.90 39.89 14.04
CA GLU A 572 49.33 39.69 14.30
C GLU A 572 50.12 41.00 14.43
N ARG A 573 49.77 42.00 13.62
CA ARG A 573 50.52 43.25 13.47
C ARG A 573 49.66 44.51 13.66
N GLY A 574 48.56 44.40 14.40
CA GLY A 574 47.68 45.54 14.69
C GLY A 574 46.30 45.14 15.20
N SER A 575 45.35 46.06 15.15
CA SER A 575 43.95 45.79 15.50
C SER A 575 42.96 46.59 14.64
N LEU A 576 41.75 46.07 14.53
CA LEU A 576 40.61 46.81 14.02
C LEU A 576 39.70 47.18 15.19
N ARG A 577 39.20 48.42 15.21
CA ARG A 577 38.25 48.90 16.22
C ARG A 577 37.07 49.59 15.57
N TRP A 578 35.85 49.18 15.94
CA TRP A 578 34.62 49.83 15.53
C TRP A 578 34.31 50.96 16.52
N ILE A 579 34.19 52.18 16.03
CA ILE A 579 33.77 53.34 16.79
C ILE A 579 32.44 53.82 16.19
N PRO A 580 31.32 53.87 16.94
CA PRO A 580 30.01 54.20 16.39
C PRO A 580 29.96 55.48 15.53
N SER A 581 30.75 56.50 15.87
CA SER A 581 30.81 57.77 15.15
C SER A 581 31.78 57.81 13.95
N ARG A 582 32.65 56.81 13.79
CA ARG A 582 33.74 56.82 12.78
C ARG A 582 33.83 55.56 11.92
N GLY A 583 33.06 54.52 12.25
CA GLY A 583 33.18 53.21 11.61
C GLY A 583 34.44 52.46 12.07
N VAL A 584 35.00 51.63 11.19
CA VAL A 584 36.19 50.81 11.49
C VAL A 584 37.46 51.65 11.35
N VAL A 585 38.24 51.70 12.43
CA VAL A 585 39.57 52.32 12.47
C VAL A 585 40.64 51.23 12.57
N VAL A 586 41.72 51.41 11.81
CA VAL A 586 42.90 50.53 11.83
C VAL A 586 43.93 51.15 12.78
N SER A 587 44.42 50.38 13.75
CA SER A 587 45.44 50.84 14.70
C SER A 587 46.55 49.85 14.95
#